data_AF-A0ABD6QTU0-F1
#
_entry.id   AF-A0ABD6QTU0-F1
#
_cell.length_a   1.000
_cell.length_b   1.000
_cell.length_c   1.000
_cell.angle_alpha   90.00
_cell.angle_beta   90.00
_cell.angle_gamma   90.00
#
_symmetry.space_group_name_H-M   'P 1'
#
loop_
_entity.id
_entity.type
_entity.pdbx_description
1 polymer ?
#
loop_
_entity_poly.entity_id
_entity_poly.type
_entity_poly.pdbx_seq_one_letter_code
_entity_poly.pdbx_strand_id
1 'polypeptide(L)'
;MTEPDTDLLPYTRTQLSNAISALVDNKPTSLVDEDGGETQIVWVTSLYEQLVDAKAGFPQEHMGVARSRPPFWTEAVNQLHEIDREVAQWIPGPGDTVERLRAIDAEAWSPEDVALLNSWAKQLERWCAKINDILHPGARKTLNDPCPSCGEKTVYRWQDGERLRQPALQISTDGIWCQNRECDFAHEFPERLAFVCRLLGYEIPPGVFE
;
A
#
# COMPACT_ATOMS: atom_id res chain seq x y z
N MET A 1 -3.97 34.82 21.30
CA MET A 1 -5.28 34.66 20.66
C MET A 1 -5.01 34.08 19.29
N THR A 2 -5.08 32.76 19.19
CA THR A 2 -4.78 32.01 17.98
C THR A 2 -6.10 31.44 17.50
N GLU A 3 -6.71 32.06 16.50
CA GLU A 3 -7.69 31.39 15.63
C GLU A 3 -6.87 30.73 14.51
N PRO A 4 -6.78 29.38 14.42
CA PRO A 4 -6.57 28.79 13.09
C PRO A 4 -7.08 27.35 12.83
N ASP A 5 -7.86 26.67 13.68
CA ASP A 5 -8.20 25.24 13.44
C ASP A 5 -9.60 24.96 12.86
N THR A 6 -10.53 25.91 12.93
CA THR A 6 -11.93 25.66 12.52
C THR A 6 -12.09 25.44 11.01
N ASP A 7 -11.24 26.06 10.19
CA ASP A 7 -11.29 25.96 8.72
C ASP A 7 -10.67 24.66 8.17
N LEU A 8 -9.87 23.94 8.97
CA LEU A 8 -9.20 22.70 8.57
C LEU A 8 -10.09 21.47 8.74
N LEU A 9 -11.07 21.53 9.64
CA LEU A 9 -11.93 20.40 9.98
C LEU A 9 -12.71 19.84 8.77
N PRO A 10 -13.37 20.64 7.90
CA PRO A 10 -14.09 20.09 6.75
C PRO A 10 -13.17 19.36 5.77
N TYR A 11 -11.97 19.90 5.56
CA TYR A 11 -10.96 19.30 4.67
C TYR A 11 -10.46 17.97 5.24
N THR A 12 -10.02 17.96 6.50
CA THR A 12 -9.51 16.75 7.16
C THR A 12 -10.59 15.67 7.28
N ARG A 13 -11.85 16.05 7.53
CA ARG A 13 -12.97 15.10 7.51
C ARG A 13 -13.16 14.47 6.13
N THR A 14 -13.07 15.27 5.06
CA THR A 14 -13.16 14.76 3.69
C THR A 14 -12.01 13.80 3.39
N GLN A 15 -10.79 14.13 3.83
CA GLN A 15 -9.63 13.25 3.66
C GLN A 15 -9.81 11.92 4.40
N LEU A 16 -10.28 11.95 5.63
CA LEU A 16 -10.57 10.74 6.40
C LEU A 16 -11.67 9.89 5.74
N SER A 17 -12.77 10.52 5.32
CA SER A 17 -13.87 9.84 4.63
C SER A 17 -13.39 9.18 3.33
N ASN A 18 -12.56 9.87 2.55
CA ASN A 18 -11.95 9.30 1.35
C ASN A 18 -11.04 8.11 1.67
N ALA A 19 -10.22 8.20 2.73
CA ALA A 19 -9.32 7.13 3.14
C ALA A 19 -10.09 5.90 3.66
N ILE A 20 -11.17 6.10 4.42
CA ILE A 20 -12.08 5.04 4.85
C ILE A 20 -12.73 4.40 3.61
N SER A 21 -13.32 5.21 2.74
CA SER A 21 -13.97 4.73 1.51
C SER A 21 -13.02 3.97 0.60
N ALA A 22 -11.74 4.37 0.52
CA ALA A 22 -10.73 3.64 -0.24
C ALA A 22 -10.48 2.23 0.29
N LEU A 23 -10.62 2.02 1.61
CA LEU A 23 -10.40 0.73 2.26
C LEU A 23 -11.64 -0.17 2.23
N VAL A 24 -12.83 0.38 2.50
CA VAL A 24 -14.04 -0.40 2.82
C VAL A 24 -15.15 -0.37 1.78
N ASP A 25 -15.09 0.52 0.79
CA ASP A 25 -16.13 0.59 -0.23
C ASP A 25 -15.72 -0.11 -1.53
N ASN A 26 -16.71 -0.70 -2.20
CA ASN A 26 -16.55 -1.26 -3.53
C ASN A 26 -16.26 -0.15 -4.53
N LYS A 27 -15.32 -0.40 -5.44
CA LYS A 27 -14.89 0.57 -6.45
C LYS A 27 -15.27 0.12 -7.86
N PRO A 28 -15.78 1.03 -8.71
CA PRO A 28 -15.95 0.72 -10.11
C PRO A 28 -14.58 0.68 -10.80
N THR A 29 -14.32 -0.39 -11.54
CA THR A 29 -13.13 -0.56 -12.37
C THR A 29 -13.56 -0.81 -13.81
N SER A 30 -12.97 -0.05 -14.74
CA SER A 30 -13.15 -0.25 -16.16
C SER A 30 -12.26 -1.39 -16.65
N LEU A 31 -12.86 -2.46 -17.15
CA LEU A 31 -12.14 -3.48 -17.90
C LEU A 31 -12.27 -3.15 -19.39
N VAL A 32 -11.13 -3.08 -20.07
CA VAL A 32 -11.06 -3.00 -21.52
C VAL A 32 -10.91 -4.42 -22.03
N ASP A 33 -11.82 -4.83 -22.92
CA ASP A 33 -11.75 -6.15 -23.56
C ASP A 33 -10.45 -6.29 -24.35
N GLU A 34 -9.79 -7.45 -24.27
CA GLU A 34 -8.46 -7.70 -24.88
C GLU A 34 -8.49 -7.54 -26.41
N ASP A 35 -9.67 -7.63 -27.02
CA ASP A 35 -9.93 -7.42 -28.44
C ASP A 35 -10.19 -5.94 -28.83
N GLY A 36 -9.98 -4.98 -27.92
CA GLY A 36 -10.19 -3.55 -28.19
C GLY A 36 -11.66 -3.13 -28.24
N GLY A 37 -12.53 -3.89 -27.58
CA GLY A 37 -13.98 -3.70 -27.51
C GLY A 37 -14.46 -2.68 -26.47
N GLU A 38 -15.77 -2.70 -26.19
CA GLU A 38 -16.45 -1.80 -25.26
C GLU A 38 -15.87 -1.88 -23.84
N THR A 39 -15.71 -0.71 -23.21
CA THR A 39 -15.28 -0.63 -21.81
C THR A 39 -16.40 -1.06 -20.88
N GLN A 40 -16.25 -2.20 -20.21
CA GLN A 40 -17.21 -2.67 -19.21
C GLN A 40 -16.86 -2.12 -17.82
N ILE A 41 -17.82 -1.51 -17.14
CA ILE A 41 -17.68 -1.12 -15.73
C ILE A 41 -18.01 -2.33 -14.86
N VAL A 42 -17.03 -2.84 -14.13
CA VAL A 42 -17.18 -3.91 -13.15
C VAL A 42 -17.00 -3.34 -11.75
N TRP A 43 -17.82 -3.77 -10.79
CA TRP A 43 -17.68 -3.39 -9.39
C TRP A 43 -16.77 -4.38 -8.70
N VAL A 44 -15.61 -3.90 -8.24
CA VAL A 44 -14.65 -4.69 -7.46
C VAL A 44 -15.00 -4.56 -5.99
N THR A 45 -14.90 -5.66 -5.25
CA THR A 45 -15.06 -5.68 -3.78
C THR A 45 -14.06 -4.76 -3.10
N SER A 46 -14.36 -4.36 -1.87
CA SER A 46 -13.49 -3.46 -1.11
C SER A 46 -12.08 -4.05 -0.90
N LEU A 47 -11.06 -3.19 -0.72
CA LEU A 47 -9.69 -3.65 -0.44
C LEU A 47 -9.62 -4.51 0.82
N TYR A 48 -10.40 -4.17 1.84
CA TYR A 48 -10.50 -4.96 3.06
C TYR A 48 -11.08 -6.37 2.81
N GLU A 49 -12.17 -6.48 2.05
CA GLU A 49 -12.75 -7.78 1.68
C GLU A 49 -11.80 -8.60 0.80
N GLN A 50 -11.16 -7.98 -0.19
CA GLN A 50 -10.15 -8.65 -1.01
C GLN A 50 -8.99 -9.19 -0.15
N LEU A 51 -8.59 -8.46 0.88
CA LEU A 51 -7.56 -8.91 1.84
C LEU A 51 -8.06 -10.08 2.71
N VAL A 52 -9.32 -10.03 3.15
CA VAL A 52 -9.98 -11.14 3.86
C VAL A 52 -10.04 -12.40 2.99
N ASP A 53 -10.38 -12.26 1.71
CA ASP A 53 -10.42 -13.38 0.76
C ASP A 53 -9.02 -13.93 0.48
N ALA A 54 -8.02 -13.04 0.34
CA ALA A 54 -6.62 -13.42 0.12
C ALA A 54 -6.03 -14.27 1.27
N LYS A 55 -6.62 -14.21 2.48
CA LYS A 55 -6.28 -15.12 3.59
C LYS A 55 -6.42 -16.58 3.19
N ALA A 56 -7.45 -16.94 2.42
CA ALA A 56 -7.71 -18.33 2.02
C ALA A 56 -6.77 -18.85 0.92
N GLY A 57 -5.89 -17.98 0.39
CA GLY A 57 -5.01 -18.25 -0.74
C GLY A 57 -5.71 -18.04 -2.08
N PHE A 58 -5.03 -17.44 -3.05
CA PHE A 58 -5.53 -17.35 -4.41
C PHE A 58 -5.54 -18.74 -5.07
N PRO A 59 -6.62 -19.13 -5.78
CA PRO A 59 -6.55 -20.21 -6.74
C PRO A 59 -5.64 -19.77 -7.88
N GLN A 60 -4.40 -20.28 -7.96
CA GLN A 60 -3.57 -20.06 -9.15
C GLN A 60 -3.88 -21.11 -10.21
N GLU A 61 -4.31 -20.65 -11.37
CA GLU A 61 -4.20 -21.39 -12.62
C GLU A 61 -2.73 -21.74 -12.90
N HIS A 62 -2.54 -22.99 -13.31
CA HIS A 62 -1.29 -23.72 -13.43
C HIS A 62 -0.17 -23.02 -14.21
N MET A 63 0.96 -22.71 -13.56
CA MET A 63 2.29 -22.79 -14.19
C MET A 63 3.42 -22.99 -13.16
N GLY A 64 3.99 -24.21 -13.17
CA GLY A 64 5.41 -24.43 -12.85
C GLY A 64 5.81 -24.76 -11.40
N VAL A 65 6.24 -26.02 -11.22
CA VAL A 65 7.05 -26.59 -10.13
C VAL A 65 6.51 -26.43 -8.70
N ALA A 66 6.03 -27.55 -8.16
CA ALA A 66 5.59 -27.70 -6.77
C ALA A 66 6.71 -27.34 -5.78
N ARG A 67 6.67 -26.10 -5.26
CA ARG A 67 7.26 -25.75 -3.97
C ARG A 67 6.15 -25.79 -2.93
N SER A 68 6.40 -26.48 -1.83
CA SER A 68 5.58 -26.40 -0.61
C SER A 68 5.47 -24.94 -0.20
N ARG A 69 4.33 -24.32 -0.48
CA ARG A 69 4.00 -22.98 -0.03
C ARG A 69 2.92 -23.05 1.05
N PRO A 70 2.99 -22.20 2.07
CA PRO A 70 2.04 -22.22 3.17
C PRO A 70 0.61 -22.02 2.64
N PRO A 71 -0.38 -22.71 3.22
CA PRO A 71 -1.79 -22.61 2.79
C PRO A 71 -2.42 -21.24 3.07
N PHE A 72 -1.68 -20.32 3.72
CA PHE A 72 -2.10 -18.98 4.07
C PHE A 72 -1.06 -17.98 3.63
N TRP A 73 -1.52 -16.83 3.14
CA TRP A 73 -0.61 -15.73 2.85
C TRP A 73 -0.32 -14.95 4.13
N THR A 74 0.80 -15.26 4.78
CA THR A 74 1.18 -14.73 6.10
C THR A 74 1.15 -13.19 6.14
N GLU A 75 1.57 -12.53 5.04
CA GLU A 75 1.57 -11.07 4.95
C GLU A 75 0.15 -10.48 4.97
N ALA A 76 -0.81 -11.11 4.28
CA ALA A 76 -2.21 -10.68 4.30
C ALA A 76 -2.83 -10.84 5.70
N VAL A 77 -2.56 -11.96 6.37
CA VAL A 77 -3.04 -12.22 7.74
C VAL A 77 -2.45 -11.21 8.74
N ASN A 78 -1.16 -10.94 8.64
CA ASN A 78 -0.52 -9.95 9.51
C ASN A 78 -1.08 -8.55 9.28
N GLN A 79 -1.37 -8.18 8.02
CA GLN A 79 -1.97 -6.90 7.69
C GLN A 79 -3.40 -6.78 8.24
N LEU A 80 -4.22 -7.83 8.12
CA LEU A 80 -5.56 -7.87 8.72
C LEU A 80 -5.50 -7.68 10.24
N HIS A 81 -4.65 -8.46 10.92
CA HIS A 81 -4.51 -8.33 12.37
C HIS A 81 -4.01 -6.96 12.82
N GLU A 82 -3.15 -6.30 12.03
CA GLU A 82 -2.68 -4.94 12.31
C GLU A 82 -3.85 -3.95 12.24
N ILE A 83 -4.64 -3.98 11.17
CA ILE A 83 -5.81 -3.13 10.97
C ILE A 83 -6.85 -3.37 12.07
N ASP A 84 -7.25 -4.62 12.28
CA ASP A 84 -8.29 -4.96 13.26
C ASP A 84 -7.94 -4.50 14.66
N ARG A 85 -6.66 -4.70 15.05
CA ARG A 85 -6.17 -4.31 16.37
C ARG A 85 -6.15 -2.79 16.52
N GLU A 86 -5.66 -2.05 15.54
CA GLU A 86 -5.55 -0.59 15.63
C GLU A 86 -6.93 0.09 15.55
N VAL A 87 -7.80 -0.35 14.65
CA VAL A 87 -9.18 0.17 14.56
C VAL A 87 -9.97 -0.12 15.84
N ALA A 88 -9.80 -1.29 16.45
CA ALA A 88 -10.40 -1.59 17.74
C ALA A 88 -9.87 -0.72 18.90
N GLN A 89 -8.65 -0.18 18.78
CA GLN A 89 -8.12 0.80 19.74
C GLN A 89 -8.67 2.20 19.50
N TRP A 90 -8.93 2.58 18.24
CA TRP A 90 -9.50 3.89 17.90
C TRP A 90 -10.94 4.03 18.39
N ILE A 91 -11.77 3.02 18.14
CA ILE A 91 -13.13 2.93 18.67
C ILE A 91 -13.31 1.62 19.46
N PRO A 92 -13.10 1.67 20.78
CA PRO A 92 -13.40 0.55 21.66
C PRO A 92 -14.92 0.29 21.69
N GLY A 93 -15.33 -0.94 21.42
CA GLY A 93 -16.74 -1.30 21.44
C GLY A 93 -17.04 -2.59 20.67
N PRO A 94 -18.29 -3.09 20.74
CA PRO A 94 -18.74 -4.19 19.90
C PRO A 94 -18.80 -3.74 18.42
N GLY A 95 -18.55 -4.66 17.51
CA GLY A 95 -18.61 -4.42 16.06
C GLY A 95 -17.42 -5.04 15.32
N ASP A 96 -17.52 -5.13 14.00
CA ASP A 96 -16.38 -5.47 13.15
C ASP A 96 -15.58 -4.21 12.74
N THR A 97 -14.48 -4.42 12.02
CA THR A 97 -13.59 -3.32 11.59
C THR A 97 -14.29 -2.34 10.65
N VAL A 98 -15.14 -2.83 9.75
CA VAL A 98 -15.86 -1.99 8.77
C VAL A 98 -16.91 -1.14 9.46
N GLU A 99 -17.68 -1.72 10.38
CA GLU A 99 -18.66 -1.01 11.22
C GLU A 99 -18.00 0.10 12.04
N ARG A 100 -16.84 -0.18 12.65
CA ARG A 100 -16.08 0.84 13.40
C ARG A 100 -15.61 1.98 12.50
N LEU A 101 -15.05 1.68 11.33
CA LEU A 101 -14.61 2.72 10.39
C LEU A 101 -15.79 3.57 9.89
N ARG A 102 -16.94 2.95 9.61
CA ARG A 102 -18.16 3.69 9.25
C ARG A 102 -18.68 4.55 10.40
N ALA A 103 -18.55 4.11 11.65
CA ALA A 103 -18.89 4.91 12.82
C ALA A 103 -17.97 6.14 12.94
N ILE A 104 -16.67 6.01 12.66
CA ILE A 104 -15.73 7.16 12.60
C ILE A 104 -16.22 8.21 11.60
N ASP A 105 -16.68 7.79 10.42
CA ASP A 105 -17.11 8.73 9.36
C ASP A 105 -18.45 9.42 9.67
N ALA A 106 -19.32 8.74 10.42
CA ALA A 106 -20.62 9.25 10.85
C ALA A 106 -20.54 10.22 12.05
N GLU A 107 -19.46 10.16 12.85
CA GLU A 107 -19.29 10.95 14.07
C GLU A 107 -19.19 12.47 13.79
N ALA A 108 -19.70 13.27 14.73
CA ALA A 108 -19.63 14.73 14.66
C ALA A 108 -18.38 15.24 15.39
N TRP A 109 -17.27 15.28 14.66
CA TRP A 109 -15.96 15.70 15.18
C TRP A 109 -15.87 17.18 15.54
N SER A 110 -15.05 17.49 16.55
CA SER A 110 -14.73 18.84 16.99
C SER A 110 -13.47 19.35 16.28
N PRO A 111 -13.27 20.67 16.11
CA PRO A 111 -12.03 21.20 15.54
C PRO A 111 -10.75 20.80 16.30
N GLU A 112 -10.85 20.45 17.58
CA GLU A 112 -9.71 19.98 18.38
C GLU A 112 -9.21 18.58 17.94
N ASP A 113 -10.04 17.82 17.22
CA ASP A 113 -9.72 16.46 16.77
C ASP A 113 -8.95 16.43 15.43
N VAL A 114 -8.75 17.58 14.78
CA VAL A 114 -8.14 17.67 13.44
C VAL A 114 -6.79 16.94 13.37
N ALA A 115 -5.95 17.04 14.39
CA ALA A 115 -4.67 16.35 14.43
C ALA A 115 -4.84 14.81 14.48
N LEU A 116 -5.82 14.32 15.24
CA LEU A 116 -6.14 12.91 15.37
C LEU A 116 -6.68 12.35 14.04
N LEU A 117 -7.65 13.03 13.43
CA LEU A 117 -8.25 12.62 12.15
C LEU A 117 -7.23 12.57 11.03
N ASN A 118 -6.32 13.55 10.96
CA ASN A 118 -5.22 13.54 9.99
C ASN A 118 -4.28 12.35 10.21
N SER A 119 -4.03 11.96 11.46
CA SER A 119 -3.19 10.80 11.77
C SER A 119 -3.83 9.48 11.32
N TRP A 120 -5.14 9.34 11.54
CA TRP A 120 -5.91 8.17 11.10
C TRP A 120 -6.03 8.09 9.59
N ALA A 121 -6.29 9.22 8.92
CA ALA A 121 -6.33 9.28 7.45
C ALA A 121 -5.01 8.80 6.83
N LYS A 122 -3.87 9.30 7.32
CA LYS A 122 -2.54 8.87 6.85
C LYS A 122 -2.27 7.38 7.13
N GLN A 123 -2.75 6.85 8.25
CA GLN A 123 -2.58 5.45 8.57
C GLN A 123 -3.43 4.56 7.64
N LEU A 124 -4.67 4.94 7.36
CA LEU A 124 -5.55 4.28 6.39
C LEU A 124 -4.94 4.30 4.98
N GLU A 125 -4.43 5.45 4.53
CA GLU A 125 -3.73 5.57 3.24
C GLU A 125 -2.53 4.61 3.14
N ARG A 126 -1.72 4.50 4.21
CA ARG A 126 -0.60 3.54 4.28
C ARG A 126 -1.07 2.10 4.21
N TRP A 127 -2.16 1.76 4.88
CA TRP A 127 -2.74 0.42 4.81
C TRP A 127 -3.26 0.13 3.41
N CYS A 128 -3.99 1.04 2.76
CA CYS A 128 -4.43 0.87 1.37
C CYS A 128 -3.24 0.62 0.43
N ALA A 129 -2.16 1.40 0.55
CA ALA A 129 -0.94 1.19 -0.24
C ALA A 129 -0.30 -0.19 0.01
N LYS A 130 -0.21 -0.61 1.27
CA LYS A 130 0.35 -1.92 1.65
C LYS A 130 -0.54 -3.08 1.20
N ILE A 131 -1.87 -2.93 1.26
CA ILE A 131 -2.82 -3.93 0.76
C ILE A 131 -2.69 -4.06 -0.75
N ASN A 132 -2.60 -2.95 -1.49
CA ASN A 132 -2.37 -2.99 -2.92
C ASN A 132 -1.03 -3.69 -3.26
N ASP A 133 0.03 -3.45 -2.49
CA ASP A 133 1.31 -4.16 -2.68
C ASP A 133 1.18 -5.67 -2.41
N ILE A 134 0.39 -6.05 -1.41
CA ILE A 134 0.10 -7.46 -1.11
C ILE A 134 -0.70 -8.07 -2.25
N LEU A 135 -1.86 -7.51 -2.62
CA LEU A 135 -2.81 -8.10 -3.58
C LEU A 135 -2.30 -8.04 -5.02
N HIS A 136 -1.58 -6.98 -5.37
CA HIS A 136 -1.05 -6.72 -6.70
C HIS A 136 0.45 -6.47 -6.60
N PRO A 137 1.23 -7.51 -6.27
CA PRO A 137 2.67 -7.37 -6.19
C PRO A 137 3.16 -7.05 -7.61
N GLY A 138 3.53 -5.79 -7.85
CA GLY A 138 4.16 -5.40 -9.09
C GLY A 138 5.38 -6.29 -9.35
N ALA A 139 5.79 -6.43 -10.61
CA ALA A 139 7.00 -7.18 -10.97
C ALA A 139 8.25 -6.46 -10.41
N ARG A 140 8.52 -6.69 -9.12
CA ARG A 140 9.60 -6.08 -8.37
C ARG A 140 10.85 -6.92 -8.53
N LYS A 141 11.91 -6.29 -9.04
CA LYS A 141 13.24 -6.88 -9.09
C LYS A 141 14.09 -6.25 -7.99
N THR A 142 14.91 -7.06 -7.34
CA THR A 142 15.89 -6.56 -6.38
C THR A 142 17.18 -6.21 -7.12
N LEU A 143 17.75 -5.04 -6.82
CA LEU A 143 19.08 -4.66 -7.31
C LEU A 143 20.12 -5.01 -6.25
N ASN A 144 21.26 -5.54 -6.67
CA ASN A 144 22.35 -5.92 -5.77
C ASN A 144 23.27 -4.74 -5.39
N ASP A 145 22.96 -3.54 -5.85
CA ASP A 145 23.70 -2.32 -5.57
C ASP A 145 23.40 -1.80 -4.16
N PRO A 146 24.35 -1.10 -3.53
CA PRO A 146 24.06 -0.35 -2.31
C PRO A 146 23.11 0.82 -2.60
N CYS A 147 22.24 1.15 -1.64
CA CYS A 147 21.43 2.35 -1.73
C CYS A 147 22.34 3.59 -1.86
N PRO A 148 22.14 4.47 -2.84
CA PRO A 148 22.99 5.65 -3.01
C PRO A 148 22.78 6.71 -1.92
N SER A 149 21.66 6.66 -1.19
CA SER A 149 21.37 7.56 -0.07
C SER A 149 21.93 7.07 1.26
N CYS A 150 21.63 5.83 1.66
CA CYS A 150 22.07 5.30 2.97
C CYS A 150 23.30 4.37 2.90
N GLY A 151 23.75 3.98 1.71
CA GLY A 151 24.88 3.07 1.52
C GLY A 151 24.60 1.60 1.84
N GLU A 152 23.43 1.28 2.39
CA GLU A 152 23.09 -0.08 2.80
C GLU A 152 22.89 -0.98 1.58
N LYS A 153 23.50 -2.17 1.62
CA LYS A 153 23.40 -3.17 0.54
C LYS A 153 22.31 -4.19 0.83
N THR A 154 22.11 -4.52 2.10
CA THR A 154 21.15 -5.57 2.47
C THR A 154 20.38 -5.20 3.72
N VAL A 155 19.07 -5.39 3.67
CA VAL A 155 18.18 -5.25 4.82
C VAL A 155 17.75 -6.62 5.31
N TYR A 156 17.45 -6.72 6.60
CA TYR A 156 16.84 -7.92 7.16
C TYR A 156 15.34 -7.71 7.31
N ARG A 157 14.55 -8.55 6.66
CA ARG A 157 13.08 -8.51 6.74
C ARG A 157 12.57 -9.82 7.32
N TRP A 158 11.54 -9.72 8.14
CA TRP A 158 10.79 -10.89 8.57
C TRP A 158 9.85 -11.31 7.46
N GLN A 159 10.02 -12.54 6.97
CA GLN A 159 9.15 -13.16 5.97
C GLN A 159 8.90 -14.60 6.42
N ASP A 160 7.62 -15.00 6.49
CA ASP A 160 7.20 -16.35 6.92
C ASP A 160 7.83 -16.85 8.24
N GLY A 161 7.99 -15.95 9.22
CA GLY A 161 8.54 -16.28 10.53
C GLY A 161 10.06 -16.42 10.58
N GLU A 162 10.75 -16.18 9.47
CA GLU A 162 12.21 -16.16 9.39
C GLU A 162 12.73 -14.75 9.07
N ARG A 163 13.91 -14.43 9.61
CA ARG A 163 14.59 -13.17 9.31
C ARG A 163 15.50 -13.39 8.09
N LEU A 164 14.99 -13.02 6.91
CA LEU A 164 15.71 -13.16 5.64
C LEU A 164 16.52 -11.91 5.31
N ARG A 165 17.69 -12.14 4.73
CA ARG A 165 18.54 -11.08 4.18
C ARG A 165 18.12 -10.81 2.75
N GLN A 166 17.72 -9.58 2.47
CA GLN A 166 17.27 -9.13 1.14
C GLN A 166 18.10 -7.92 0.69
N PRO A 167 18.32 -7.72 -0.63
CA PRO A 167 18.95 -6.51 -1.12
C PRO A 167 18.16 -5.25 -0.73
N ALA A 168 18.87 -4.17 -0.39
CA ALA A 168 18.25 -2.95 0.10
C ALA A 168 17.46 -2.20 -0.99
N LEU A 169 17.85 -2.33 -2.26
CA LEU A 169 17.19 -1.66 -3.39
C LEU A 169 16.20 -2.58 -4.11
N GLN A 170 15.01 -2.06 -4.38
CA GLN A 170 14.00 -2.67 -5.24
C GLN A 170 13.62 -1.72 -6.37
N ILE A 171 13.37 -2.28 -7.55
CA ILE A 171 12.92 -1.57 -8.74
C ILE A 171 11.67 -2.25 -9.31
N SER A 172 10.68 -1.45 -9.70
CA SER A 172 9.53 -1.86 -10.51
C SER A 172 9.48 -1.04 -11.80
N THR A 173 8.40 -1.22 -12.58
CA THR A 173 8.06 -0.36 -13.72
C THR A 173 7.81 1.09 -13.30
N ASP A 174 7.39 1.31 -12.06
CA ASP A 174 6.89 2.60 -11.59
C ASP A 174 7.97 3.39 -10.86
N GLY A 175 9.05 2.74 -10.42
CA GLY A 175 10.12 3.43 -9.71
C GLY A 175 11.14 2.51 -9.05
N ILE A 176 11.98 3.14 -8.24
CA ILE A 176 13.01 2.49 -7.41
C ILE A 176 12.90 3.01 -5.98
N TRP A 177 13.11 2.14 -5.00
CA TRP A 177 13.09 2.54 -3.59
C TRP A 177 14.06 1.70 -2.75
N CYS A 178 14.47 2.29 -1.62
CA CYS A 178 15.18 1.59 -0.57
C CYS A 178 14.20 0.95 0.41
N GLN A 179 14.46 -0.30 0.78
CA GLN A 179 13.70 -1.03 1.78
C GLN A 179 14.16 -0.75 3.22
N ASN A 180 15.22 0.06 3.41
CA ASN A 180 15.66 0.44 4.75
C ASN A 180 14.69 1.46 5.34
N ARG A 181 14.12 1.17 6.52
CA ARG A 181 13.14 2.03 7.19
C ARG A 181 13.68 3.41 7.58
N GLU A 182 14.99 3.53 7.72
CA GLU A 182 15.66 4.79 8.05
C GLU A 182 16.08 5.58 6.80
N CYS A 183 15.73 5.11 5.60
CA CYS A 183 16.11 5.71 4.34
C CYS A 183 14.88 6.06 3.50
N ASP A 184 14.71 7.35 3.22
CA ASP A 184 13.62 7.87 2.40
C ASP A 184 13.94 7.89 0.89
N PHE A 185 14.90 7.06 0.45
CA PHE A 185 15.26 6.98 -0.96
C PHE A 185 14.16 6.30 -1.77
N ALA A 186 13.39 7.08 -2.51
CA ALA A 186 12.41 6.62 -3.47
C ALA A 186 12.35 7.57 -4.67
N HIS A 187 12.31 7.03 -5.88
CA HIS A 187 12.17 7.79 -7.12
C HIS A 187 11.20 7.10 -8.07
N GLU A 188 10.29 7.89 -8.64
CA GLU A 188 9.29 7.44 -9.60
C GLU A 188 9.82 7.56 -11.04
N PHE A 189 9.40 6.63 -11.88
CA PHE A 189 9.65 6.61 -13.32
C PHE A 189 8.45 7.19 -14.08
N PRO A 190 8.64 7.72 -15.31
CA PRO A 190 9.88 7.74 -16.08
C PRO A 190 10.82 8.91 -15.76
N GLU A 191 10.34 9.98 -15.12
CA GLU A 191 11.06 11.25 -15.01
C GLU A 191 12.44 11.16 -14.34
N ARG A 192 12.59 10.27 -13.34
CA ARG A 192 13.84 10.11 -12.58
C ARG A 192 14.68 8.93 -13.06
N LEU A 193 14.26 8.19 -14.10
CA LEU A 193 14.93 6.96 -14.53
C LEU A 193 16.39 7.20 -14.94
N ALA A 194 16.67 8.18 -15.79
CA ALA A 194 18.04 8.47 -16.20
C ALA A 194 18.93 8.97 -15.06
N PHE A 195 18.37 9.73 -14.12
CA PHE A 195 19.09 10.16 -12.93
C PHE A 195 19.51 8.95 -12.09
N VAL A 196 18.58 8.02 -11.85
CA VAL A 196 18.83 6.78 -11.11
C VAL A 196 19.86 5.90 -11.84
N CYS A 197 19.73 5.71 -13.15
CA CYS A 197 20.69 4.94 -13.94
C CYS A 197 22.11 5.50 -13.81
N ARG A 198 22.28 6.83 -13.94
CA ARG A 198 23.59 7.49 -13.75
C ARG A 198 24.12 7.32 -12.34
N LEU A 199 23.25 7.44 -11.34
CA LEU A 199 23.62 7.32 -9.92
C LEU A 199 24.11 5.91 -9.57
N LEU A 200 23.53 4.88 -10.20
CA LEU A 200 23.90 3.48 -10.01
C LEU A 200 24.97 2.98 -11.00
N GLY A 201 25.36 3.80 -11.99
CA GLY A 201 26.35 3.44 -13.01
C GLY A 201 25.82 2.55 -14.13
N TYR A 202 24.50 2.48 -14.33
CA TYR A 202 23.87 1.77 -15.44
C TYR A 202 23.79 2.62 -16.70
N GLU A 203 23.89 1.97 -17.86
CA GLU A 203 23.60 2.60 -19.14
C GLU A 203 22.11 2.95 -19.23
N ILE A 204 21.80 4.16 -19.71
CA ILE A 204 20.43 4.61 -19.89
C ILE A 204 19.83 3.83 -21.07
N PRO A 205 18.69 3.14 -20.91
CA PRO A 205 18.06 2.43 -22.01
C PRO A 205 17.72 3.38 -23.17
N PRO A 206 17.87 2.93 -24.44
CA PRO A 206 17.48 3.75 -25.58
C PRO A 206 16.00 4.12 -25.49
N GLY A 207 15.69 5.41 -25.63
CA GLY A 207 14.32 5.95 -25.56
C GLY A 207 13.91 6.59 -24.22
N VAL A 208 14.79 6.63 -23.21
CA VAL A 208 14.46 7.25 -21.90
C VAL A 208 14.71 8.76 -21.87
N PHE A 209 15.53 9.32 -22.76
CA PHE A 209 15.60 10.77 -23.05
C PHE A 209 16.20 10.96 -24.46
N GLU A 210 15.40 11.46 -25.41
CA GLU A 210 15.86 12.49 -26.36
C GLU A 210 15.52 13.87 -25.76
#